data_AF-A0A519S1U8-F1
#
_entry.id   AF-A0A519S1U8-F1
#
_cell.length_a   1.000
_cell.length_b   1.000
_cell.length_c   1.000
_cell.angle_alpha   90.00
_cell.angle_beta   90.00
_cell.angle_gamma   90.00
#
_symmetry.space_group_name_H-M   'P 1'
#
loop_
_entity.id
_entity.type
_entity.pdbx_description
1 polymer ?
#
loop_
_entity_poly.entity_id
_entity_poly.type
_entity_poly.pdbx_seq_one_letter_code
_entity_poly.pdbx_strand_id
1 'polypeptide(L)'
;DISFGNISWLLIKEAAGGFIVGALLGLGASNAMRKIDDYKVSVLITLSVVMGGYLIARGMHISGPLTMVAAGIVIGNYGKRTAMSTTTKDYLNKFWELIDEILNAILFLFIGFELLIIPNITNYWIMGGLSIIIVLFARFISIYIPVKVIPFRNKFSNGTIKVLVWGGLRGGVSIALALSIDEGPHKPVILAITYFIVVFSIIVQGLTVGKVATRALSKEED
;
A
#
# COMPACT_ATOMS: atom_id res chain seq x y z
N ASP A 1 3.49 23.94 -17.65
CA ASP A 1 2.37 24.74 -17.11
C ASP A 1 1.48 23.94 -16.18
N ILE A 2 1.39 24.38 -14.93
CA ILE A 2 0.52 23.81 -13.90
C ILE A 2 -0.91 24.29 -14.20
N SER A 3 -1.58 23.61 -15.12
CA SER A 3 -3.00 23.79 -15.42
C SER A 3 -3.79 22.61 -14.86
N PHE A 4 -5.00 22.87 -14.35
CA PHE A 4 -5.89 21.83 -13.83
C PHE A 4 -6.08 20.68 -14.84
N GLY A 5 -6.24 21.01 -16.13
CA GLY A 5 -6.37 20.01 -17.20
C GLY A 5 -5.15 19.11 -17.34
N ASN A 6 -3.93 19.66 -17.21
CA ASN A 6 -2.70 18.88 -17.28
C ASN A 6 -2.54 17.95 -16.08
N ILE A 7 -2.90 18.42 -14.88
CA ILE A 7 -2.83 17.61 -13.64
C ILE A 7 -3.85 16.47 -13.70
N SER A 8 -5.09 16.76 -14.09
CA SER A 8 -6.12 15.74 -14.26
C SER A 8 -5.74 14.71 -15.32
N TRP A 9 -5.20 15.16 -16.46
CA TRP A 9 -4.73 14.27 -17.50
C TRP A 9 -3.59 13.38 -17.02
N LEU A 10 -2.61 13.93 -16.30
CA LEU A 10 -1.50 13.17 -15.73
C LEU A 10 -1.99 12.08 -14.77
N LEU A 11 -2.90 12.42 -13.85
CA LEU A 11 -3.48 11.46 -12.91
C LEU A 11 -4.26 10.36 -13.63
N ILE A 12 -5.08 10.70 -14.62
CA ILE A 12 -5.84 9.72 -15.40
C ILE A 12 -4.88 8.81 -16.16
N LYS A 13 -3.85 9.37 -16.80
CA LYS A 13 -2.84 8.62 -17.55
C LYS A 13 -2.10 7.64 -16.64
N GLU A 14 -1.61 8.10 -15.48
CA GLU A 14 -0.87 7.26 -14.55
C GLU A 14 -1.75 6.15 -13.95
N ALA A 15 -2.98 6.49 -13.56
CA ALA A 15 -3.90 5.55 -12.92
C ALA A 15 -4.48 4.54 -13.91
N ALA A 16 -5.13 5.03 -14.98
CA ALA A 16 -5.76 4.16 -15.97
C ALA A 16 -4.71 3.41 -16.79
N GLY A 17 -3.61 4.06 -17.17
CA GLY A 17 -2.51 3.42 -17.88
C GLY A 17 -1.87 2.31 -17.05
N GLY A 18 -1.60 2.58 -15.76
CA GLY A 18 -1.09 1.57 -14.83
C GLY A 18 -2.02 0.36 -14.73
N PHE A 19 -3.33 0.61 -14.53
CA PHE A 19 -4.31 -0.46 -14.44
C PHE A 19 -4.41 -1.31 -15.71
N ILE A 20 -4.48 -0.68 -16.89
CA ILE A 20 -4.61 -1.38 -18.18
C ILE A 20 -3.35 -2.21 -18.47
N VAL A 21 -2.16 -1.62 -18.35
CA VAL A 21 -0.90 -2.33 -18.61
C VAL A 21 -0.73 -3.48 -17.63
N GLY A 22 -1.03 -3.24 -16.35
CA GLY A 22 -0.97 -4.29 -15.33
C GLY A 22 -1.93 -5.44 -15.62
N ALA A 23 -3.16 -5.14 -16.02
CA ALA A 23 -4.13 -6.16 -16.39
C ALA A 23 -3.66 -6.99 -17.61
N LEU A 24 -3.10 -6.34 -18.64
CA LEU A 24 -2.55 -7.02 -19.82
C LEU A 24 -1.36 -7.92 -19.47
N LEU A 25 -0.42 -7.43 -18.66
CA LEU A 25 0.72 -8.22 -18.17
C LEU A 25 0.24 -9.42 -17.34
N GLY A 26 -0.72 -9.19 -16.44
CA GLY A 26 -1.32 -10.23 -15.63
C GLY A 26 -1.98 -11.31 -16.48
N LEU A 27 -2.78 -10.93 -17.49
CA LEU A 27 -3.42 -11.87 -18.42
C LEU A 27 -2.38 -12.66 -19.22
N GLY A 28 -1.35 -12.00 -19.75
CA GLY A 28 -0.27 -12.66 -20.48
C GLY A 28 0.48 -13.69 -19.62
N ALA A 29 0.85 -13.30 -18.41
CA ALA A 29 1.52 -14.16 -17.44
C ALA A 29 0.64 -15.35 -17.03
N SER A 30 -0.62 -15.10 -16.71
CA SER A 30 -1.63 -16.11 -16.40
C SER A 30 -1.79 -17.14 -17.52
N ASN A 31 -1.83 -16.70 -18.78
CA ASN A 31 -1.89 -17.59 -19.92
C ASN A 31 -0.62 -18.41 -20.11
N ALA A 32 0.56 -17.81 -19.88
CA ALA A 32 1.85 -18.49 -19.96
C ALA A 32 1.98 -19.58 -18.87
N MET A 33 1.67 -19.24 -17.62
CA MET A 33 1.69 -20.19 -16.49
C MET A 33 0.76 -21.38 -16.73
N ARG A 34 -0.44 -21.14 -17.28
CA ARG A 34 -1.39 -22.21 -17.60
C ARG A 34 -0.87 -23.21 -18.63
N LYS A 35 -0.09 -22.75 -19.61
CA LYS A 35 0.43 -23.63 -20.68
C LYS A 35 1.54 -24.55 -20.19
N ILE A 36 2.28 -24.14 -19.15
CA ILE A 36 3.47 -24.82 -18.68
C ILE A 36 3.16 -25.71 -17.46
N ASP A 37 2.31 -25.22 -16.55
CA ASP A 37 1.88 -25.90 -15.31
C ASP A 37 3.05 -26.48 -14.47
N ASP A 38 4.16 -25.73 -14.38
CA ASP A 38 5.30 -26.00 -13.51
C ASP A 38 5.50 -24.84 -12.52
N TYR A 39 5.69 -25.17 -11.23
CA TYR A 39 5.76 -24.17 -10.16
C TYR A 39 7.02 -23.30 -10.25
N LYS A 40 8.17 -23.84 -10.67
CA LYS A 40 9.42 -23.08 -10.76
C LYS A 40 9.29 -22.05 -11.87
N VAL A 41 8.78 -22.47 -13.03
CA VAL A 41 8.58 -21.57 -14.17
C VAL A 41 7.53 -20.51 -13.83
N SER A 42 6.46 -20.90 -13.14
CA SER A 42 5.41 -19.96 -12.73
C SER A 42 5.94 -18.89 -11.77
N VAL A 43 6.78 -19.26 -10.79
CA VAL A 43 7.46 -18.30 -9.91
C VAL A 43 8.33 -17.33 -10.73
N LEU A 44 9.15 -17.85 -11.64
CA LEU A 44 10.01 -17.02 -12.50
C LEU A 44 9.19 -16.07 -13.40
N ILE A 45 8.04 -16.52 -13.92
CA ILE A 45 7.12 -15.66 -14.68
C ILE A 45 6.61 -14.53 -13.78
N THR A 46 6.15 -14.82 -12.57
CA THR A 46 5.64 -13.77 -11.67
C THR A 46 6.73 -12.77 -11.26
N LEU A 47 7.96 -13.22 -11.01
CA LEU A 47 9.10 -12.32 -10.77
C LEU A 47 9.42 -11.46 -12.00
N SER A 48 9.36 -12.05 -13.19
CA SER A 48 9.57 -11.34 -14.45
C SER A 48 8.50 -10.27 -14.69
N VAL A 49 7.25 -10.56 -14.32
CA VAL A 49 6.16 -9.57 -14.37
C VAL A 49 6.43 -8.43 -13.39
N VAL A 50 6.87 -8.74 -12.16
CA VAL A 50 7.16 -7.69 -11.18
C VAL A 50 8.32 -6.81 -11.61
N MET A 51 9.47 -7.39 -11.94
CA MET A 51 10.67 -6.64 -12.32
C MET A 51 10.51 -5.98 -13.69
N GLY A 52 10.14 -6.76 -14.71
CA GLY A 52 10.00 -6.29 -16.10
C GLY A 52 8.79 -5.38 -16.28
N GLY A 53 7.66 -5.71 -15.66
CA GLY A 53 6.47 -4.88 -15.72
C GLY A 53 6.65 -3.52 -15.03
N TYR A 54 7.41 -3.47 -13.93
CA TYR A 54 7.77 -2.19 -13.32
C TYR A 54 8.64 -1.32 -14.23
N LEU A 55 9.62 -1.92 -14.94
CA LEU A 55 10.44 -1.20 -15.92
C LEU A 55 9.61 -0.67 -17.09
N ILE A 56 8.68 -1.48 -17.61
CA ILE A 56 7.73 -1.07 -18.67
C ILE A 56 6.89 0.11 -18.18
N ALA A 57 6.32 0.01 -16.97
CA ALA A 57 5.52 1.08 -16.39
C ALA A 57 6.32 2.38 -16.24
N ARG A 58 7.57 2.29 -15.76
CA ARG A 58 8.47 3.44 -15.64
C ARG A 58 8.78 4.07 -17.01
N GLY A 59 9.07 3.25 -18.03
CA GLY A 59 9.33 3.73 -19.40
C GLY A 59 8.12 4.38 -20.07
N MET A 60 6.91 3.97 -19.69
CA MET A 60 5.65 4.57 -20.16
C MET A 60 5.21 5.79 -19.35
N HIS A 61 5.95 6.16 -18.30
CA HIS A 61 5.59 7.22 -17.34
C HIS A 61 4.20 6.99 -16.73
N ILE A 62 3.94 5.77 -16.25
CA ILE A 62 2.73 5.38 -15.53
C ILE A 62 3.09 4.79 -14.16
N SER A 63 2.09 4.64 -13.27
CA SER A 63 2.33 4.15 -11.91
C SER A 63 2.77 2.68 -11.89
N GLY A 64 4.05 2.44 -11.61
CA GLY A 64 4.63 1.11 -11.42
C GLY A 64 3.90 0.29 -10.35
N PRO A 65 3.73 0.78 -9.11
CA PRO A 65 3.02 0.05 -8.06
C PRO A 65 1.59 -0.31 -8.45
N LEU A 66 0.84 0.61 -9.08
CA LEU A 66 -0.54 0.33 -9.50
C LEU A 66 -0.59 -0.71 -10.63
N THR A 67 0.37 -0.66 -11.55
CA THR A 67 0.55 -1.68 -12.60
C THR A 67 0.73 -3.06 -11.97
N MET A 68 1.55 -3.17 -10.92
CA MET A 68 1.80 -4.45 -10.25
C MET A 68 0.59 -4.93 -9.45
N VAL A 69 -0.14 -4.03 -8.80
CA VAL A 69 -1.41 -4.37 -8.13
C VAL A 69 -2.43 -4.91 -9.13
N ALA A 70 -2.60 -4.27 -10.29
CA ALA A 70 -3.51 -4.75 -11.32
C ALA A 70 -3.08 -6.12 -11.88
N ALA A 71 -1.78 -6.31 -12.15
CA ALA A 71 -1.25 -7.60 -12.58
C ALA A 71 -1.47 -8.69 -11.52
N GLY A 72 -1.21 -8.40 -10.24
CA GLY A 72 -1.40 -9.31 -9.12
C GLY A 72 -2.86 -9.69 -8.90
N ILE A 73 -3.80 -8.75 -9.02
CA ILE A 73 -5.24 -9.03 -8.97
C ILE A 73 -5.65 -9.99 -10.09
N VAL A 74 -5.15 -9.77 -11.31
CA VAL A 74 -5.44 -10.66 -12.44
C VAL A 74 -4.86 -12.05 -12.19
N ILE A 75 -3.57 -12.16 -11.87
CA ILE A 75 -2.90 -13.44 -11.61
C ILE A 75 -3.56 -14.20 -10.46
N GLY A 76 -3.85 -13.53 -9.35
CA GLY A 76 -4.46 -14.14 -8.16
C GLY A 76 -5.89 -14.62 -8.40
N ASN A 77 -6.69 -13.88 -9.18
CA ASN A 77 -8.05 -14.31 -9.53
C ASN A 77 -8.08 -15.36 -10.65
N TYR A 78 -7.07 -15.38 -11.51
CA TYR A 78 -7.00 -16.31 -12.64
C TYR A 78 -6.93 -17.77 -12.19
N GLY A 79 -6.24 -18.06 -11.07
CA GLY A 79 -6.18 -19.39 -10.46
C GLY A 79 -7.48 -19.87 -9.80
N LYS A 80 -8.55 -19.04 -9.75
CA LYS A 80 -9.92 -19.49 -9.38
C LYS A 80 -10.76 -19.83 -10.60
N ARG A 81 -10.43 -19.28 -11.78
CA ARG A 81 -11.21 -19.44 -13.02
C ARG A 81 -10.65 -20.49 -13.98
N THR A 82 -9.42 -20.96 -13.77
CA THR A 82 -8.72 -21.83 -14.73
C THR A 82 -7.92 -22.94 -14.04
N ALA A 83 -7.83 -24.09 -14.70
CA ALA A 83 -7.27 -25.36 -14.22
C ALA A 83 -5.74 -25.37 -14.08
N MET A 84 -5.18 -24.49 -13.25
CA MET A 84 -3.80 -24.62 -12.77
C MET A 84 -3.76 -25.69 -11.67
N SER A 85 -2.69 -26.48 -11.62
CA SER A 85 -2.53 -27.48 -10.57
C SER A 85 -2.53 -26.87 -9.16
N THR A 86 -3.14 -27.58 -8.21
CA THR A 86 -3.23 -27.13 -6.80
C THR A 86 -1.85 -26.96 -6.17
N THR A 87 -0.91 -27.83 -6.54
CA THR A 87 0.50 -27.78 -6.12
C THR A 87 1.17 -26.49 -6.58
N THR A 88 1.10 -26.16 -7.87
CA THR A 88 1.72 -24.95 -8.42
C THR A 88 1.17 -23.69 -7.75
N LYS A 89 -0.14 -23.65 -7.47
CA LYS A 89 -0.77 -22.53 -6.77
C LYS A 89 -0.31 -22.40 -5.32
N ASP A 90 -0.21 -23.51 -4.61
CA ASP A 90 0.28 -23.54 -3.22
C ASP A 90 1.74 -23.04 -3.14
N TYR A 91 2.61 -23.50 -4.03
CA TYR A 91 4.01 -23.03 -4.09
C TYR A 91 4.12 -21.55 -4.45
N LEU A 92 3.29 -21.04 -5.37
CA LEU A 92 3.27 -19.60 -5.70
C LEU A 92 2.88 -18.76 -4.49
N ASN A 93 1.83 -19.16 -3.78
CA ASN A 93 1.38 -18.47 -2.58
C ASN A 93 2.46 -18.46 -1.50
N LYS A 94 3.03 -19.63 -1.19
CA LYS A 94 4.11 -19.75 -0.19
C LYS A 94 5.34 -18.94 -0.57
N PHE A 95 5.70 -18.91 -1.86
CA PHE A 95 6.82 -18.10 -2.34
C PHE A 95 6.57 -16.61 -2.09
N TRP A 96 5.40 -16.09 -2.50
CA TRP A 96 5.09 -14.67 -2.33
C TRP A 96 4.85 -14.28 -0.87
N GLU A 97 4.31 -15.18 -0.04
CA GLU A 97 4.21 -15.00 1.42
C GLU A 97 5.60 -14.85 2.04
N LEU A 98 6.54 -15.74 1.70
CA LEU A 98 7.93 -15.65 2.19
C LEU A 98 8.61 -14.35 1.72
N ILE A 99 8.41 -13.95 0.46
CA ILE A 99 8.94 -12.68 -0.05
C ILE A 99 8.33 -11.49 0.70
N ASP A 100 7.02 -11.50 0.94
CA ASP A 100 6.34 -10.45 1.71
C ASP A 100 6.89 -10.36 3.14
N GLU A 101 7.07 -11.50 3.82
CA GLU A 101 7.68 -11.55 5.15
C GLU A 101 9.10 -10.98 5.17
N ILE A 102 9.94 -11.37 4.22
CA ILE A 102 11.32 -10.86 4.11
C ILE A 102 11.34 -9.35 3.86
N LEU A 103 10.56 -8.87 2.88
CA LEU A 103 10.51 -7.45 2.54
C LEU A 103 9.94 -6.62 3.69
N ASN A 104 8.95 -7.15 4.41
CA ASN A 104 8.40 -6.51 5.59
C ASN A 104 9.43 -6.44 6.73
N ALA A 105 10.21 -7.51 6.98
CA ALA A 105 11.29 -7.49 7.96
C ALA A 105 12.38 -6.46 7.61
N ILE A 106 12.79 -6.39 6.33
CA ILE A 106 13.74 -5.38 5.83
C ILE A 106 13.18 -3.98 6.00
N LEU A 107 11.89 -3.78 5.71
CA LEU A 107 11.21 -2.52 5.89
C LEU A 107 11.30 -2.09 7.36
N PHE A 108 10.93 -2.96 8.31
CA PHE A 108 11.03 -2.65 9.74
C PHE A 108 12.47 -2.39 10.20
N LEU A 109 13.46 -3.09 9.64
CA LEU A 109 14.87 -2.83 9.87
C LEU A 109 15.24 -1.41 9.43
N PHE A 110 14.82 -0.98 8.23
CA PHE A 110 15.06 0.38 7.75
C PHE A 110 14.36 1.43 8.59
N ILE A 111 13.14 1.17 9.09
CA ILE A 111 12.50 2.05 10.08
C ILE A 111 13.41 2.18 11.33
N GLY A 112 13.97 1.08 11.82
CA GLY A 112 14.88 1.10 12.97
C GLY A 112 16.16 1.90 12.71
N PHE A 113 16.78 1.72 11.55
CA PHE A 113 18.00 2.44 11.17
C PHE A 113 17.77 3.94 10.95
N GLU A 114 16.61 4.33 10.44
CA GLU A 114 16.29 5.74 10.21
C GLU A 114 16.39 6.58 11.49
N LEU A 115 16.06 6.01 12.66
CA LEU A 115 16.22 6.68 13.96
C LEU A 115 17.65 7.14 14.21
N LEU A 116 18.64 6.39 13.72
CA LEU A 116 20.06 6.67 13.93
C LEU A 116 20.59 7.73 12.96
N ILE A 117 19.93 7.89 11.80
CA ILE A 117 20.40 8.72 10.70
C ILE A 117 19.87 10.17 10.83
N ILE A 118 18.71 10.37 11.47
CA ILE A 118 18.11 11.71 11.61
C ILE A 118 18.85 12.53 12.68
N PRO A 119 19.61 13.58 12.30
CA PRO A 119 20.31 14.41 13.26
C PRO A 119 19.29 15.21 14.09
N ASN A 120 19.45 15.18 15.41
CA ASN A 120 18.62 15.93 16.37
C ASN A 120 17.10 15.66 16.22
N ILE A 121 16.69 14.40 16.05
CA ILE A 121 15.27 13.98 16.00
C ILE A 121 14.44 14.60 17.14
N THR A 122 15.07 14.76 18.32
CA THR A 122 14.46 15.38 19.48
C THR A 122 13.93 16.77 19.17
N ASN A 123 14.60 17.60 18.38
CA ASN A 123 14.14 18.96 18.06
C ASN A 123 12.80 18.98 17.31
N TYR A 124 12.43 17.89 16.66
CA TYR A 124 11.21 17.76 15.86
C TYR A 124 10.02 17.16 16.64
N TRP A 125 10.16 16.90 17.95
CA TRP A 125 9.14 16.21 18.74
C TRP A 125 7.77 16.93 18.72
N ILE A 126 7.77 18.26 18.83
CA ILE A 126 6.53 19.08 18.79
C ILE A 126 5.89 19.00 17.40
N MET A 127 6.69 19.13 16.34
CA MET A 127 6.23 19.06 14.96
C MET A 127 5.67 17.67 14.63
N GLY A 128 6.34 16.60 15.08
CA GLY A 128 5.88 15.23 14.94
C GLY A 128 4.56 14.99 15.67
N GLY A 129 4.46 15.44 16.92
CA GLY A 129 3.23 15.34 17.72
C GLY A 129 2.04 16.06 17.08
N LEU A 130 2.24 17.30 16.61
CA LEU A 130 1.20 18.05 15.91
C LEU A 130 0.81 17.38 14.58
N SER A 131 1.79 16.85 13.85
CA SER A 131 1.54 16.16 12.58
C SER A 131 0.72 14.87 12.76
N ILE A 132 0.90 14.14 13.86
CA ILE A 132 0.06 12.98 14.20
C ILE A 132 -1.40 13.40 14.31
N ILE A 133 -1.69 14.48 15.05
CA ILE A 133 -3.05 14.99 15.22
C ILE A 133 -3.64 15.39 13.86
N ILE A 134 -2.87 16.11 13.05
CA ILE A 134 -3.28 16.54 11.70
C ILE A 134 -3.61 15.33 10.83
N VAL A 135 -2.76 14.30 10.81
CA VAL A 135 -2.95 13.10 9.99
C VAL A 135 -4.18 12.31 10.43
N LEU A 136 -4.41 12.16 11.73
CA LEU A 136 -5.61 11.49 12.27
C LEU A 136 -6.87 12.27 11.92
N PHE A 137 -6.83 13.60 12.04
CA PHE A 137 -7.95 14.46 11.68
C PHE A 137 -8.24 14.43 10.18
N ALA A 138 -7.20 14.50 9.34
CA ALA A 138 -7.32 14.35 7.90
C ALA A 138 -7.92 12.99 7.52
N ARG A 139 -7.53 11.91 8.21
CA ARG A 139 -8.09 10.56 8.02
C ARG A 139 -9.57 10.51 8.41
N PHE A 140 -9.95 11.12 9.54
CA PHE A 140 -11.33 11.24 9.96
C PHE A 140 -12.18 11.94 8.90
N ILE A 141 -11.74 13.11 8.43
CA ILE A 141 -12.43 13.86 7.36
C ILE A 141 -12.55 13.03 6.07
N SER A 142 -11.45 12.39 5.64
CA SER A 142 -11.40 11.60 4.40
C SER A 142 -12.38 10.42 4.39
N ILE A 143 -12.74 9.91 5.56
CA ILE A 143 -13.72 8.83 5.71
C ILE A 143 -15.12 9.39 5.94
N TYR A 144 -15.25 10.40 6.80
CA TYR A 144 -16.54 10.97 7.19
C TYR A 144 -17.26 11.66 6.01
N ILE A 145 -16.52 12.37 5.14
CA ILE A 145 -17.11 13.06 3.99
C ILE A 145 -17.76 12.05 3.01
N PRO A 146 -17.04 11.03 2.47
CA PRO A 146 -17.66 10.06 1.57
C PRO A 146 -18.83 9.30 2.18
N VAL A 147 -18.76 8.94 3.46
CA VAL A 147 -19.85 8.24 4.17
C VAL A 147 -21.13 9.09 4.20
N LYS A 148 -21.01 10.42 4.31
CA LYS A 148 -22.17 11.33 4.34
C LYS A 148 -22.68 11.70 2.95
N VAL A 149 -21.79 11.78 1.96
CA VAL A 149 -22.10 12.29 0.61
C VAL A 149 -22.54 11.19 -0.36
N ILE A 150 -22.00 9.97 -0.25
CA ILE A 150 -22.26 8.90 -1.21
C ILE A 150 -23.49 8.08 -0.76
N PRO A 151 -24.61 8.09 -1.52
CA PRO A 151 -25.86 7.42 -1.13
C PRO A 151 -25.86 5.90 -1.36
N PHE A 152 -24.72 5.29 -1.72
CA PHE A 152 -24.66 3.88 -2.08
C PHE A 152 -24.65 2.97 -0.83
N ARG A 153 -25.87 2.57 -0.45
CA ARG A 153 -26.32 1.27 0.10
C ARG A 153 -25.43 0.62 1.17
N ASN A 154 -26.02 0.51 2.36
CA ASN A 154 -25.55 -0.01 3.66
C ASN A 154 -24.81 1.05 4.50
N LYS A 155 -25.52 1.56 5.50
CA LYS A 155 -25.02 2.56 6.46
C LYS A 155 -23.81 1.97 7.16
N PHE A 156 -22.62 2.51 6.89
CA PHE A 156 -21.48 2.28 7.77
C PHE A 156 -21.90 2.67 9.17
N SER A 157 -21.88 1.68 10.06
CA SER A 157 -22.24 1.86 11.44
C SER A 157 -21.19 2.76 12.12
N ASN A 158 -21.55 3.44 13.21
CA ASN A 158 -20.64 4.37 13.88
C ASN A 158 -19.39 3.65 14.41
N GLY A 159 -19.52 2.38 14.78
CA GLY A 159 -18.45 1.46 15.13
C GLY A 159 -17.55 1.18 13.94
N THR A 160 -18.11 0.84 12.78
CA THR A 160 -17.33 0.62 11.55
C THR A 160 -16.52 1.85 11.15
N ILE A 161 -17.11 3.05 11.23
CA ILE A 161 -16.39 4.31 10.93
C ILE A 161 -15.21 4.50 11.88
N LYS A 162 -15.40 4.28 13.19
CA LYS A 162 -14.31 4.38 14.19
C LYS A 162 -13.18 3.40 13.90
N VAL A 163 -13.51 2.16 13.53
CA VAL A 163 -12.51 1.14 13.15
C VAL A 163 -11.79 1.53 11.86
N LEU A 164 -12.50 2.07 10.86
CA LEU A 164 -11.91 2.48 9.59
C LEU A 164 -10.94 3.67 9.73
N VAL A 165 -11.27 4.60 10.63
CA VAL A 165 -10.41 5.75 10.96
C VAL A 165 -9.20 5.29 11.76
N TRP A 166 -9.41 4.49 12.81
CA TRP A 166 -8.34 4.08 13.73
C TRP A 166 -7.41 3.00 13.13
N GLY A 167 -7.94 2.13 12.28
CA GLY A 167 -7.20 1.06 11.60
C GLY A 167 -6.43 1.50 10.37
N GLY A 168 -6.42 2.80 10.03
CA GLY A 168 -5.64 3.36 8.93
C GLY A 168 -4.15 3.46 9.26
N LEU A 169 -3.50 2.32 9.47
CA LEU A 169 -2.09 2.25 9.85
C LEU A 169 -1.17 2.84 8.78
N ARG A 170 -0.20 3.66 9.18
CA ARG A 170 0.89 4.16 8.36
C ARG A 170 2.08 3.23 8.52
N GLY A 171 2.50 2.62 7.42
CA GLY A 171 3.62 1.68 7.39
C GLY A 171 4.86 2.26 6.70
N GLY A 172 5.82 1.38 6.42
CA GLY A 172 7.10 1.77 5.85
C GLY A 172 7.08 2.21 4.39
N VAL A 173 5.97 2.05 3.65
CA VAL A 173 5.82 2.72 2.34
C VAL A 173 5.94 4.23 2.49
N SER A 174 5.43 4.81 3.57
CA SER A 174 5.56 6.24 3.86
C SER A 174 7.02 6.66 4.04
N ILE A 175 7.79 5.81 4.73
CA ILE A 175 9.23 6.04 4.98
C ILE A 175 10.03 5.87 3.68
N ALA A 176 9.73 4.83 2.89
CA ALA A 176 10.37 4.62 1.60
C ALA A 176 10.15 5.83 0.66
N LEU A 177 8.94 6.40 0.65
CA LEU A 177 8.65 7.61 -0.12
C LEU A 177 9.41 8.83 0.43
N ALA A 178 9.47 9.00 1.75
CA ALA A 178 10.22 10.09 2.36
C ALA A 178 11.74 9.99 2.06
N LEU A 179 12.29 8.77 2.04
CA LEU A 179 13.68 8.50 1.68
C LEU A 179 13.97 8.75 0.20
N SER A 180 12.99 8.55 -0.67
CA SER A 180 13.11 8.80 -2.11
C SER A 180 13.18 10.29 -2.49
N ILE A 181 12.97 11.20 -1.53
CA ILE A 181 13.09 12.64 -1.76
C ILE A 181 14.56 13.00 -1.98
N ASP A 182 14.82 13.85 -2.98
CA ASP A 182 16.14 14.38 -3.27
C ASP A 182 16.73 15.12 -2.05
N GLU A 183 18.07 15.11 -1.94
CA GLU A 183 18.76 15.82 -0.85
C GLU A 183 18.43 17.31 -0.86
N GLY A 184 18.00 17.83 0.29
CA GLY A 184 17.57 19.21 0.42
C GLY A 184 17.29 19.61 1.86
N PRO A 185 17.15 20.92 2.14
CA PRO A 185 17.03 21.45 3.50
C PRO A 185 15.77 20.94 4.24
N HIS A 186 14.74 20.54 3.49
CA HIS A 186 13.47 20.06 4.05
C HIS A 186 13.42 18.54 4.25
N LYS A 187 14.33 17.78 3.63
CA LYS A 187 14.34 16.31 3.71
C LYS A 187 14.45 15.80 5.16
N PRO A 188 15.36 16.33 6.01
CA PRO A 188 15.43 15.91 7.42
C PRO A 188 14.13 16.15 8.20
N VAL A 189 13.44 17.25 7.92
CA VAL A 189 12.17 17.61 8.58
C VAL A 189 11.06 16.66 8.15
N ILE A 190 10.94 16.38 6.85
CA ILE A 190 9.93 15.47 6.31
C ILE A 190 10.16 14.04 6.81
N LEU A 191 11.43 13.60 6.83
CA LEU A 191 11.81 12.30 7.38
C LEU A 191 11.45 12.18 8.86
N ALA A 192 11.82 13.17 9.68
CA ALA A 192 11.50 13.20 11.11
C ALA A 192 9.99 13.12 11.36
N ILE A 193 9.19 13.96 10.69
CA ILE A 193 7.74 13.96 10.84
C ILE A 193 7.13 12.61 10.40
N THR A 194 7.56 12.10 9.25
CA THR A 194 7.08 10.80 8.73
C THR A 194 7.41 9.67 9.69
N TYR A 195 8.60 9.70 10.28
CA TYR A 195 9.04 8.73 11.28
C TYR A 195 8.14 8.76 12.52
N PHE A 196 7.89 9.93 13.12
CA PHE A 196 6.99 10.07 14.27
C PHE A 196 5.59 9.50 13.98
N ILE A 197 5.03 9.81 12.80
CA ILE A 197 3.72 9.32 12.38
C ILE A 197 3.70 7.79 12.27
N VAL A 198 4.71 7.20 11.62
CA VAL A 198 4.77 5.76 11.38
C VAL A 198 5.00 4.99 12.69
N VAL A 199 5.93 5.45 13.55
CA VAL A 199 6.17 4.83 14.86
C VAL A 199 4.92 4.91 15.74
N PHE A 200 4.29 6.09 15.82
CA PHE A 200 3.02 6.24 16.54
C PHE A 200 1.96 5.29 15.97
N SER A 201 1.84 5.20 14.64
CA SER A 201 0.86 4.34 14.02
C SER A 201 1.10 2.86 14.33
N ILE A 202 2.33 2.39 14.29
CA ILE A 202 2.64 0.97 14.53
C ILE A 202 2.45 0.64 16.01
N ILE A 203 3.02 1.45 16.91
CA ILE A 203 3.00 1.16 18.35
C ILE A 203 1.62 1.45 18.95
N VAL A 204 1.08 2.64 18.71
CA VAL A 204 -0.18 3.06 19.34
C VAL A 204 -1.36 2.51 18.56
N GLN A 205 -1.52 2.85 17.28
CA GLN A 205 -2.69 2.40 16.52
C GLN A 205 -2.67 0.89 16.30
N GLY A 206 -1.50 0.29 16.01
CA GLY A 206 -1.36 -1.16 15.78
C GLY A 206 -1.71 -2.00 17.00
N LEU A 207 -1.25 -1.64 18.21
CA LEU A 207 -1.58 -2.39 19.43
C LEU A 207 -3.01 -2.12 19.94
N THR A 208 -3.64 -1.00 19.56
CA THR A 208 -4.97 -0.61 20.05
C THR A 208 -6.10 -0.93 19.08
N VAL A 209 -5.84 -1.13 17.79
CA VAL A 209 -6.88 -1.38 16.77
C VAL A 209 -7.73 -2.60 17.10
N GLY A 210 -7.14 -3.70 17.59
CA GLY A 210 -7.89 -4.89 17.99
C GLY A 210 -8.87 -4.58 19.11
N LYS A 211 -8.43 -3.87 20.16
CA LYS A 211 -9.27 -3.45 21.29
C LYS A 211 -10.39 -2.50 20.84
N VAL A 212 -10.09 -1.57 19.94
CA VAL A 212 -11.06 -0.63 19.38
C VAL A 212 -12.09 -1.39 18.52
N ALA A 213 -11.66 -2.33 17.70
CA ALA A 213 -12.55 -3.14 16.88
C ALA A 213 -13.53 -3.95 17.74
N THR A 214 -13.05 -4.67 18.75
CA THR A 214 -13.91 -5.43 19.66
C THR A 214 -14.93 -4.52 20.35
N ARG A 215 -14.52 -3.38 20.92
CA ARG A 215 -15.43 -2.48 21.65
C ARG A 215 -16.39 -1.70 20.75
N ALA A 216 -15.97 -1.39 19.53
CA ALA A 216 -16.77 -0.59 18.62
C ALA A 216 -17.86 -1.42 17.93
N LEU A 217 -17.56 -2.69 17.65
CA LEU A 217 -18.48 -3.63 17.00
C LEU A 217 -19.40 -4.34 18.01
N SER A 218 -18.91 -4.68 19.21
CA SER A 218 -19.77 -5.29 20.25
C SER A 218 -20.92 -4.37 20.67
N LYS A 219 -20.70 -3.06 20.62
CA LYS A 219 -21.69 -2.03 20.99
C LYS A 219 -22.78 -1.81 19.93
N GLU A 220 -22.71 -2.54 18.81
CA GLU A 220 -23.70 -2.51 17.73
C GLU A 220 -24.50 -3.81 17.62
N GLU A 221 -24.05 -4.88 18.29
CA GLU A 221 -24.77 -6.15 18.41
C GLU A 221 -25.75 -6.17 19.60
N ASP A 222 -25.61 -5.21 20.54
CA ASP A 222 -26.55 -4.92 21.64
C ASP A 222 -27.58 -3.84 21.24
#